data_AF-A0A537TS73-F1
#
_entry.id   AF-A0A537TS73-F1
#
_cell.length_a   1.000
_cell.length_b   1.000
_cell.length_c   1.000
_cell.angle_alpha   90.00
_cell.angle_beta   90.00
_cell.angle_gamma   90.00
#
_symmetry.space_group_name_H-M   'P 1'
#
loop_
_entity.id
_entity.type
_entity.pdbx_description
1 polymer ?
#
loop_
_entity_poly.entity_id
_entity_poly.type
_entity_poly.pdbx_seq_one_letter_code
_entity_poly.pdbx_strand_id
1 'polypeptide(L)'
;GDYLRCGAIAARAPIMDAVRSHAGRGGLVLGVCNGFQILCEAGLLPGVLMRNTALKFICRDVYLRVERSDTPFTRGYNAGQVIRVPVAHGEGNYIADQGTIARLEGEGRVLFRYTAPDGALDPSWNVNGAINAIAGVLNENGNVLGLMPHPENHVEAALGTTDGRGLFAGLADHFKQAA
;
A
#
# COMPACT_ATOMS: atom_id res chain seq x y z
N GLY A 1 -21.18 11.00 -19.16
CA GLY A 1 -19.79 10.50 -19.22
C GLY A 1 -19.40 10.16 -17.81
N ASP A 2 -19.83 8.98 -17.37
CA ASP A 2 -19.94 8.60 -15.97
C ASP A 2 -18.61 8.57 -15.24
N TYR A 3 -18.67 8.99 -13.97
CA TYR A 3 -17.64 9.00 -12.94
C TYR A 3 -16.78 7.72 -12.94
N LEU A 4 -15.77 7.68 -13.81
CA LEU A 4 -14.79 6.61 -13.84
C LEU A 4 -14.06 6.56 -12.49
N ARG A 5 -13.90 5.36 -11.93
CA ARG A 5 -13.09 5.12 -10.72
C ARG A 5 -11.66 5.60 -10.95
N CYS A 6 -11.02 6.14 -9.91
CA CYS A 6 -9.63 6.57 -10.03
C CYS A 6 -8.75 5.40 -10.50
N GLY A 7 -7.93 5.65 -11.53
CA GLY A 7 -7.03 4.66 -12.11
C GLY A 7 -7.60 3.82 -13.27
N ALA A 8 -8.93 3.80 -13.51
CA ALA A 8 -9.53 2.95 -14.56
C ALA A 8 -9.04 3.27 -15.99
N ILE A 9 -8.73 4.54 -16.27
CA ILE A 9 -8.14 4.95 -17.56
C ILE A 9 -6.65 4.56 -17.61
N ALA A 10 -5.90 4.87 -16.55
CA ALA A 10 -4.47 4.62 -16.48
C ALA A 10 -4.13 3.12 -16.51
N ALA A 11 -4.98 2.26 -15.93
CA ALA A 11 -4.84 0.80 -15.96
C ALA A 11 -4.91 0.21 -17.39
N ARG A 12 -5.43 0.97 -18.36
CA ARG A 12 -5.53 0.60 -19.78
C ARG A 12 -4.51 1.34 -20.66
N ALA A 13 -3.63 2.16 -20.06
CA ALA A 13 -2.59 2.84 -20.82
C ALA A 13 -1.60 1.81 -21.41
N PRO A 14 -1.06 2.02 -22.62
CA PRO A 14 -0.13 1.07 -23.26
C PRO A 14 1.10 0.71 -22.41
N ILE A 15 1.54 1.64 -21.55
CA ILE A 15 2.65 1.41 -20.62
C ILE A 15 2.38 0.26 -19.63
N MET A 16 1.11 -0.05 -19.33
CA MET A 16 0.75 -1.09 -18.38
C MET A 16 1.16 -2.49 -18.85
N ASP A 17 1.29 -2.73 -20.16
CA ASP A 17 1.80 -4.00 -20.67
C ASP A 17 3.27 -4.20 -20.31
N ALA A 18 4.06 -3.11 -20.35
CA ALA A 18 5.44 -3.14 -19.88
C ALA A 18 5.52 -3.35 -18.36
N VAL A 19 4.62 -2.73 -17.58
CA VAL A 19 4.54 -2.93 -16.12
C VAL A 19 4.18 -4.38 -15.78
N ARG A 20 3.18 -4.96 -16.46
CA ARG A 20 2.83 -6.39 -16.32
C ARG A 20 4.00 -7.29 -16.66
N SER A 21 4.68 -7.02 -17.77
CA SER A 21 5.84 -7.78 -18.22
C SER A 21 6.99 -7.73 -17.21
N HIS A 22 7.27 -6.55 -16.64
CA HIS A 22 8.27 -6.37 -15.59
C HIS A 22 7.92 -7.13 -14.32
N ALA A 23 6.68 -7.00 -13.83
CA ALA A 23 6.19 -7.75 -12.68
C ALA A 23 6.20 -9.27 -12.92
N GLY A 24 5.85 -9.72 -14.11
CA GLY A 24 5.85 -11.14 -14.49
C GLY A 24 7.24 -11.79 -14.51
N ARG A 25 8.31 -10.99 -14.70
CA ARG A 25 9.70 -11.44 -14.59
C ARG A 25 10.27 -11.35 -13.17
N GLY A 26 9.44 -11.05 -12.16
CA GLY A 26 9.87 -10.88 -10.77
C GLY A 26 10.41 -9.49 -10.44
N GLY A 27 10.30 -8.52 -11.36
CA GLY A 27 10.69 -7.14 -11.11
C GLY A 27 9.82 -6.49 -10.03
N LEU A 28 10.39 -5.64 -9.19
CA LEU A 28 9.65 -4.95 -8.14
C LEU A 28 8.76 -3.84 -8.72
N VAL A 29 7.53 -3.74 -8.23
CA VAL A 29 6.56 -2.67 -8.55
C VAL A 29 5.96 -2.13 -7.26
N LEU A 30 5.98 -0.81 -7.11
CA LEU A 30 5.38 -0.09 -5.99
C LEU A 30 4.31 0.88 -6.51
N GLY A 31 3.08 0.71 -6.07
CA GLY A 31 1.98 1.64 -6.34
C GLY A 31 1.55 2.36 -5.06
N VAL A 32 1.84 3.66 -4.97
CA VAL A 32 1.45 4.50 -3.83
C VAL A 32 0.19 5.31 -4.14
N CYS A 33 -0.75 5.35 -3.21
CA CYS A 33 -2.02 6.08 -3.29
C CYS A 33 -2.76 5.77 -4.61
N ASN A 34 -2.79 6.70 -5.57
CA ASN A 34 -3.37 6.44 -6.90
C ASN A 34 -2.71 5.28 -7.64
N GLY A 35 -1.42 5.04 -7.39
CA GLY A 35 -0.71 3.88 -7.92
C GLY A 35 -1.32 2.55 -7.45
N PHE A 36 -1.76 2.46 -6.18
CA PHE A 36 -2.42 1.27 -5.67
C PHE A 36 -3.76 1.03 -6.40
N GLN A 37 -4.55 2.08 -6.59
CA GLN A 37 -5.80 2.01 -7.36
C GLN A 37 -5.55 1.50 -8.77
N ILE A 38 -4.53 2.02 -9.46
CA ILE A 38 -4.15 1.58 -10.81
C ILE A 38 -3.74 0.12 -10.82
N LEU A 39 -2.97 -0.35 -9.83
CA LEU A 39 -2.54 -1.76 -9.75
C LEU A 39 -3.73 -2.72 -9.54
N CYS A 40 -4.73 -2.32 -8.74
CA CYS A 40 -5.98 -3.07 -8.59
C CYS A 40 -6.79 -3.09 -9.89
N GLU A 41 -7.03 -1.93 -10.52
CA GLU A 41 -7.77 -1.82 -11.79
C GLU A 41 -7.04 -2.53 -12.95
N ALA A 42 -5.71 -2.64 -12.88
CA ALA A 42 -4.91 -3.41 -13.81
C ALA A 42 -4.91 -4.92 -13.51
N GLY A 43 -5.45 -5.39 -12.39
CA GLY A 43 -5.40 -6.81 -12.01
C GLY A 43 -4.02 -7.30 -11.61
N LEU A 44 -3.09 -6.39 -11.29
CA LEU A 44 -1.79 -6.74 -10.69
C LEU A 44 -1.90 -6.97 -9.18
N LEU A 45 -2.94 -6.40 -8.56
CA LEU A 45 -3.31 -6.63 -7.17
C LEU A 45 -4.80 -6.97 -7.09
N PRO A 46 -5.21 -7.80 -6.11
CA PRO A 46 -6.62 -8.10 -5.90
C PRO A 46 -7.34 -6.96 -5.17
N GLY A 47 -8.67 -6.95 -5.26
CA GLY A 47 -9.53 -5.98 -4.57
C GLY A 47 -9.70 -4.67 -5.33
N VAL A 48 -10.33 -3.69 -4.68
CA VAL A 48 -10.65 -2.37 -5.22
C VAL A 48 -10.57 -1.31 -4.12
N LEU A 49 -10.27 -0.08 -4.52
CA LEU A 49 -10.26 1.08 -3.64
C LEU A 49 -11.51 1.92 -3.93
N MET A 50 -12.33 2.11 -2.91
CA MET A 50 -13.60 2.84 -2.98
C MET A 50 -13.48 4.19 -2.26
N ARG A 51 -14.50 5.03 -2.43
CA ARG A 51 -14.65 6.26 -1.63
C ARG A 51 -14.54 5.96 -0.14
N ASN A 52 -13.86 6.85 0.58
CA ASN A 52 -13.75 6.77 2.04
C ASN A 52 -15.15 6.71 2.67
N THR A 53 -15.33 5.96 3.75
CA THR A 53 -16.66 5.79 4.38
C THR A 53 -17.31 7.11 4.80
N ALA A 54 -16.50 8.10 5.20
CA ALA A 54 -16.98 9.44 5.56
C ALA A 54 -17.23 10.37 4.35
N LEU A 55 -17.00 9.91 3.11
CA LEU A 55 -17.15 10.65 1.85
C LEU A 55 -16.37 11.98 1.78
N LYS A 56 -15.31 12.11 2.59
CA LYS A 56 -14.44 13.28 2.64
C LYS A 56 -13.03 12.93 2.18
N PHE A 57 -12.37 13.90 1.55
CA PHE A 57 -10.93 13.84 1.33
C PHE A 57 -10.22 13.88 2.68
N ILE A 58 -9.22 13.01 2.86
CA ILE A 58 -8.45 12.90 4.10
C ILE A 58 -7.02 13.31 3.80
N CYS A 59 -6.55 14.35 4.49
CA CYS A 59 -5.17 14.82 4.45
C CYS A 59 -4.66 14.94 5.89
N ARG A 60 -3.94 13.92 6.39
CA ARG A 60 -3.38 13.88 7.75
C ARG A 60 -2.35 12.78 7.89
N ASP A 61 -1.59 12.84 8.97
CA ASP A 61 -0.77 11.70 9.41
C ASP A 61 -1.63 10.57 9.95
N VAL A 62 -1.21 9.35 9.64
CA VAL A 62 -1.75 8.11 10.18
C VAL A 62 -0.62 7.24 10.71
N TYR A 63 -0.96 6.31 11.58
CA TYR A 63 -0.05 5.30 12.09
C TYR A 63 -0.29 3.99 11.38
N LEU A 64 0.79 3.37 10.92
CA LEU A 64 0.77 2.07 10.30
C LEU A 64 1.61 1.10 11.10
N ARG A 65 1.07 -0.08 11.39
CA ARG A 65 1.89 -1.19 11.87
C ARG A 65 2.40 -2.01 10.70
N VAL A 66 3.70 -2.29 10.72
CA VAL A 66 4.37 -3.20 9.77
C VAL A 66 4.10 -4.63 10.21
N GLU A 67 3.40 -5.41 9.40
CA GLU A 67 2.98 -6.76 9.79
C GLU A 67 4.12 -7.79 9.66
N ARG A 68 5.04 -7.60 8.70
CA ARG A 68 6.22 -8.45 8.50
C ARG A 68 7.38 -7.69 7.85
N SER A 69 8.62 -8.10 8.14
CA SER A 69 9.85 -7.39 7.77
C SER A 69 10.81 -8.19 6.87
N ASP A 70 10.32 -9.23 6.22
CA ASP A 70 11.11 -10.16 5.39
C ASP A 70 10.89 -9.95 3.87
N THR A 71 10.28 -8.83 3.48
CA THR A 71 10.02 -8.51 2.08
C THR A 71 10.93 -7.39 1.58
N PRO A 72 11.16 -7.25 0.26
CA PRO A 72 11.91 -6.13 -0.28
C PRO A 72 11.39 -4.75 0.15
N PHE A 73 10.08 -4.64 0.40
CA PHE A 73 9.43 -3.39 0.78
C PHE A 73 9.47 -3.10 2.29
N THR A 74 9.77 -4.10 3.12
CA THR A 74 9.69 -3.96 4.58
C THR A 74 10.94 -4.38 5.35
N ARG A 75 12.00 -4.86 4.68
CA ARG A 75 13.27 -5.24 5.32
C ARG A 75 14.00 -4.10 6.04
N GLY A 76 13.67 -2.85 5.73
CA GLY A 76 14.19 -1.68 6.44
C GLY A 76 13.40 -1.30 7.70
N TYR A 77 12.44 -2.14 8.09
CA TYR A 77 11.62 -2.02 9.31
C TYR A 77 11.71 -3.28 10.16
N ASN A 78 11.18 -3.22 11.38
CA ASN A 78 10.93 -4.40 12.21
C ASN A 78 9.46 -4.81 12.13
N ALA A 79 9.18 -6.12 12.16
CA ALA A 79 7.81 -6.60 12.32
C ALA A 79 7.22 -6.08 13.65
N GLY A 80 5.97 -5.60 13.60
CA GLY A 80 5.29 -4.94 14.72
C GLY A 80 5.65 -3.47 14.91
N GLN A 81 6.63 -2.93 14.18
CA GLN A 81 6.97 -1.51 14.24
C GLN A 81 5.79 -0.66 13.79
N VAL A 82 5.51 0.42 14.53
CA VAL A 82 4.56 1.44 14.14
C VAL A 82 5.32 2.60 13.49
N ILE A 83 4.89 3.00 12.29
CA ILE A 83 5.42 4.12 11.52
C ILE A 83 4.35 5.20 11.34
N ARG A 84 4.75 6.47 11.30
CA ARG A 84 3.85 7.59 10.99
C ARG A 84 4.11 8.13 9.60
N VAL A 85 3.10 8.07 8.74
CA VAL A 85 3.15 8.54 7.35
C VAL A 85 1.87 9.28 6.98
N PRO A 86 1.90 10.23 6.02
CA PRO A 86 0.73 10.98 5.64
C PRO A 86 -0.17 10.18 4.67
N VAL A 87 -1.46 10.48 4.70
CA VAL A 87 -2.43 10.09 3.67
C VAL A 87 -2.99 11.34 3.00
N ALA A 88 -3.29 11.26 1.71
CA ALA A 88 -3.90 12.33 0.93
C ALA A 88 -4.84 11.74 -0.14
N HIS A 89 -6.04 11.30 0.25
CA HIS A 89 -6.96 10.62 -0.68
C HIS A 89 -8.44 10.81 -0.37
N GLY A 90 -9.28 10.76 -1.42
CA GLY A 90 -10.75 10.65 -1.32
C GLY A 90 -11.27 9.23 -1.55
N GLU A 91 -10.47 8.36 -2.17
CA GLU A 91 -10.83 6.99 -2.56
C GLU A 91 -9.75 6.00 -2.09
N GLY A 92 -9.63 5.81 -0.77
CA GLY A 92 -8.62 4.90 -0.19
C GLY A 92 -9.20 3.74 0.62
N ASN A 93 -10.51 3.53 0.55
CA ASN A 93 -11.18 2.44 1.26
C ASN A 93 -10.94 1.11 0.53
N TYR A 94 -10.00 0.29 1.00
CA TYR A 94 -9.73 -1.03 0.41
C TYR A 94 -10.83 -2.03 0.75
N ILE A 95 -11.35 -2.68 -0.30
CA ILE A 95 -12.38 -3.71 -0.20
C ILE A 95 -12.02 -4.87 -1.14
N ALA A 96 -12.28 -6.09 -0.68
CA ALA A 96 -12.30 -7.29 -1.51
C ALA A 96 -13.35 -8.28 -0.98
N ASP A 97 -13.66 -9.32 -1.76
CA ASP A 97 -14.53 -10.39 -1.30
C ASP A 97 -13.88 -11.20 -0.15
N GLN A 98 -14.71 -11.91 0.61
CA GLN A 98 -14.24 -12.67 1.79
C GLN A 98 -13.16 -13.70 1.47
N GLY A 99 -13.24 -14.37 0.31
CA GLY A 99 -12.25 -15.36 -0.10
C GLY A 99 -10.90 -14.70 -0.37
N THR A 100 -10.90 -13.57 -1.08
CA THR A 100 -9.70 -12.77 -1.30
C THR A 100 -9.09 -12.27 0.00
N ILE A 101 -9.89 -11.74 0.92
CA ILE A 101 -9.37 -11.27 2.23
C ILE A 101 -8.78 -12.42 3.03
N ALA A 102 -9.50 -13.54 3.17
CA ALA A 102 -8.99 -14.70 3.89
C ALA A 102 -7.66 -15.20 3.32
N ARG A 103 -7.51 -15.14 1.99
CA ARG A 103 -6.27 -15.54 1.29
C ARG A 103 -5.12 -14.56 1.51
N LEU A 104 -5.38 -13.25 1.41
CA LEU A 104 -4.38 -12.21 1.70
C LEU A 104 -3.86 -12.31 3.13
N GLU A 105 -4.76 -12.55 4.08
CA GLU A 105 -4.46 -12.73 5.49
C GLU A 105 -3.68 -14.03 5.73
N GLY A 106 -4.20 -15.18 5.25
CA GLY A 106 -3.62 -16.50 5.47
C GLY A 106 -2.25 -16.69 4.82
N GLU A 107 -1.98 -16.01 3.71
CA GLU A 107 -0.68 -16.04 3.02
C GLU A 107 0.28 -14.92 3.49
N GLY A 108 -0.13 -14.10 4.47
CA GLY A 108 0.71 -13.03 5.02
C GLY A 108 1.06 -11.96 3.99
N ARG A 109 0.12 -11.61 3.10
CA ARG A 109 0.28 -10.61 2.03
C ARG A 109 -0.21 -9.21 2.43
N VAL A 110 -0.73 -9.03 3.64
CA VAL A 110 -0.98 -7.70 4.21
C VAL A 110 0.31 -7.21 4.86
N LEU A 111 0.88 -6.11 4.37
CA LEU A 111 2.14 -5.56 4.91
C LEU A 111 1.94 -4.43 5.91
N PHE A 112 0.88 -3.64 5.72
CA PHE A 112 0.63 -2.45 6.53
C PHE A 112 -0.83 -2.41 6.93
N ARG A 113 -1.08 -2.10 8.20
CA ARG A 113 -2.41 -1.82 8.73
C ARG A 113 -2.48 -0.47 9.40
N TYR A 114 -3.61 0.22 9.25
CA TYR A 114 -3.92 1.38 10.09
C TYR A 114 -4.08 0.94 11.54
N THR A 115 -3.37 1.60 12.44
CA THR A 115 -3.41 1.31 13.89
C THR A 115 -3.47 2.58 14.70
N ALA A 116 -3.70 2.43 16.00
CA ALA A 116 -3.37 3.44 16.99
C ALA A 116 -1.83 3.65 17.09
N PRO A 117 -1.36 4.73 17.73
CA PRO A 117 0.07 5.00 17.91
C PRO A 117 0.82 3.92 18.69
N ASP A 118 0.13 3.17 19.54
CA ASP A 118 0.66 2.03 20.30
C ASP A 118 0.64 0.71 19.50
N GLY A 119 0.14 0.74 18.27
CA GLY A 119 0.04 -0.42 17.39
C GLY A 119 -1.24 -1.23 17.57
N ALA A 120 -2.18 -0.84 18.44
CA ALA A 120 -3.45 -1.52 18.58
C ALA A 120 -4.36 -1.35 17.35
N LEU A 121 -5.13 -2.39 17.01
CA LEU A 121 -6.16 -2.32 15.97
C LEU A 121 -7.42 -1.69 16.55
N ASP A 122 -7.46 -0.37 16.50
CA ASP A 122 -8.62 0.42 16.91
C ASP A 122 -9.33 0.98 15.66
N PRO A 123 -10.62 0.65 15.45
CA PRO A 123 -11.41 1.16 14.33
C PRO A 123 -11.43 2.69 14.21
N SER A 124 -11.25 3.44 15.30
CA SER A 124 -11.20 4.90 15.29
C SER A 124 -9.99 5.46 14.52
N TRP A 125 -8.93 4.66 14.38
CA TRP A 125 -7.72 5.01 13.63
C TRP A 125 -7.75 4.53 12.17
N ASN A 126 -8.73 3.70 11.80
CA ASN A 126 -9.00 3.35 10.41
C ASN A 126 -9.76 4.49 9.72
N VAL A 127 -9.01 5.50 9.27
CA VAL A 127 -9.57 6.78 8.81
C VAL A 127 -10.42 6.68 7.55
N ASN A 128 -10.22 5.64 6.73
CA ASN A 128 -10.86 5.50 5.42
C ASN A 128 -11.87 4.36 5.34
N GLY A 129 -11.90 3.48 6.36
CA GLY A 129 -12.85 2.38 6.47
C GLY A 129 -12.40 1.11 5.75
N ALA A 130 -11.13 0.99 5.38
CA ALA A 130 -10.58 -0.20 4.73
C ALA A 130 -10.86 -1.47 5.54
N ILE A 131 -11.23 -2.55 4.86
CA ILE A 131 -11.49 -3.84 5.52
C ILE A 131 -10.26 -4.32 6.28
N ASN A 132 -10.46 -4.83 7.50
CA ASN A 132 -9.39 -5.24 8.43
C ASN A 132 -8.27 -4.20 8.64
N ALA A 133 -8.60 -2.92 8.49
CA ALA A 133 -7.66 -1.81 8.54
C ALA A 133 -6.47 -1.94 7.55
N ILE A 134 -6.64 -2.65 6.44
CA ILE A 134 -5.59 -2.89 5.45
C ILE A 134 -5.18 -1.58 4.76
N ALA A 135 -3.90 -1.22 4.86
CA ALA A 135 -3.32 -0.05 4.22
C ALA A 135 -2.47 -0.42 2.99
N GLY A 136 -1.90 -1.62 2.95
CA GLY A 136 -1.14 -2.10 1.80
C GLY A 136 -0.99 -3.62 1.73
N VAL A 137 -0.98 -4.13 0.49
CA VAL A 137 -0.99 -5.57 0.17
C VAL A 137 0.01 -5.93 -0.92
N LEU A 138 0.46 -7.19 -0.90
CA LEU A 138 1.29 -7.80 -1.92
C LEU A 138 0.49 -8.65 -2.92
N ASN A 139 1.01 -8.76 -4.14
CA ASN A 139 0.60 -9.82 -5.06
C ASN A 139 1.08 -11.20 -4.59
N GLU A 140 0.64 -12.24 -5.29
CA GLU A 140 0.97 -13.64 -4.98
C GLU A 140 2.48 -13.92 -5.04
N ASN A 141 3.19 -13.26 -5.96
CA ASN A 141 4.64 -13.42 -6.14
C ASN A 141 5.47 -12.56 -5.16
N GLY A 142 4.84 -11.71 -4.34
CA GLY A 142 5.51 -10.86 -3.35
C GLY A 142 6.33 -9.69 -3.92
N ASN A 143 6.27 -9.43 -5.24
CA ASN A 143 7.08 -8.41 -5.92
C ASN A 143 6.29 -7.15 -6.33
N VAL A 144 4.96 -7.13 -6.12
CA VAL A 144 4.11 -5.96 -6.37
C VAL A 144 3.47 -5.53 -5.07
N LEU A 145 3.73 -4.30 -4.63
CA LEU A 145 3.12 -3.69 -3.44
C LEU A 145 2.19 -2.55 -3.84
N GLY A 146 0.96 -2.60 -3.33
CA GLY A 146 0.05 -1.45 -3.29
C GLY A 146 -0.03 -0.88 -1.89
N LEU A 147 0.09 0.44 -1.75
CA LEU A 147 0.09 1.13 -0.45
C LEU A 147 -0.67 2.45 -0.55
N MET A 148 -1.69 2.67 0.28
CA MET A 148 -2.47 3.92 0.23
C MET A 148 -1.74 5.14 0.85
N PRO A 149 -1.10 5.01 2.02
CA PRO A 149 -0.33 6.12 2.60
C PRO A 149 0.94 6.44 1.80
N HIS A 150 1.49 7.64 2.02
CA HIS A 150 2.60 8.21 1.27
C HIS A 150 3.92 8.17 2.06
N PRO A 151 4.61 7.02 2.17
CA PRO A 151 5.89 6.94 2.86
C PRO A 151 6.97 7.83 2.23
N GLU A 152 6.88 8.11 0.92
CA GLU A 152 7.80 9.00 0.21
C GLU A 152 7.80 10.43 0.75
N ASN A 153 6.71 10.88 1.38
CA ASN A 153 6.61 12.23 1.93
C ASN A 153 7.26 12.35 3.31
N HIS A 154 7.59 11.24 3.99
CA HIS A 154 8.25 11.18 5.30
C HIS A 154 9.59 10.44 5.21
N VAL A 155 10.48 10.89 4.31
CA VAL A 155 11.85 10.36 4.16
C VAL A 155 12.94 11.36 4.56
N GLU A 156 12.61 12.65 4.64
CA GLU A 156 13.52 13.73 4.99
C GLU A 156 13.07 14.43 6.28
N ALA A 157 14.01 14.66 7.20
CA ALA A 157 13.72 15.35 8.46
C ALA A 157 13.20 16.78 8.27
N ALA A 158 13.50 17.40 7.13
CA ALA A 158 12.98 18.73 6.78
C ALA A 158 11.45 18.73 6.54
N LEU A 159 10.87 17.60 6.16
CA LEU A 159 9.45 17.45 5.86
C LEU A 159 8.64 16.88 7.03
N GLY A 160 9.31 16.42 8.09
CA GLY A 160 8.66 15.85 9.27
C GLY A 160 9.40 14.61 9.77
N THR A 161 8.70 13.48 9.86
CA THR A 161 9.32 12.21 10.28
C THR A 161 10.11 11.60 9.12
N THR A 162 11.00 10.68 9.46
CA THR A 162 11.73 9.87 8.49
C THR A 162 11.23 8.43 8.45
N ASP A 163 10.02 8.17 8.98
CA ASP A 163 9.53 6.81 9.17
C ASP A 163 9.24 6.10 7.84
N GLY A 164 9.07 6.82 6.73
CA GLY A 164 8.93 6.24 5.40
C GLY A 164 10.25 5.77 4.78
N ARG A 165 11.40 6.18 5.34
CA ARG A 165 12.73 5.88 4.78
C ARG A 165 13.04 4.39 4.75
N GLY A 166 12.52 3.60 5.70
CA GLY A 166 12.81 2.17 5.78
C GLY A 166 12.34 1.40 4.54
N LEU A 167 11.26 1.84 3.88
CA LEU A 167 10.76 1.22 2.65
C LEU A 167 11.78 1.37 1.53
N PHE A 168 12.27 2.59 1.31
CA PHE A 168 13.23 2.88 0.22
C PHE A 168 14.62 2.33 0.53
N ALA A 169 15.05 2.35 1.79
CA ALA A 169 16.28 1.69 2.22
C ALA A 169 16.21 0.18 1.93
N GLY A 170 15.08 -0.46 2.24
CA GLY A 170 14.86 -1.87 1.95
C GLY A 170 14.91 -2.21 0.46
N LEU A 171 14.34 -1.35 -0.39
CA LEU A 171 14.43 -1.49 -1.84
C LEU A 171 15.87 -1.33 -2.34
N ALA A 172 16.59 -0.31 -1.88
CA ALA A 172 17.99 -0.09 -2.27
C ALA A 172 18.88 -1.28 -1.88
N ASP A 173 18.69 -1.82 -0.68
CA ASP A 173 19.44 -2.98 -0.21
C ASP A 173 19.09 -4.27 -0.96
N HIS A 174 17.86 -4.42 -1.45
CA HIS A 174 17.50 -5.52 -2.36
C HIS A 174 18.35 -5.52 -3.62
N PHE A 175 18.48 -4.36 -4.26
CA PHE A 175 19.20 -4.25 -5.52
C PHE A 175 20.72 -4.40 -5.35
N LYS A 176 21.27 -4.03 -4.18
CA LYS A 176 22.68 -4.31 -3.85
C LYS A 176 22.97 -5.80 -3.71
N GLN A 177 22.03 -6.58 -3.17
CA GLN A 177 22.19 -8.03 -3.01
C GLN A 177 21.99 -8.80 -4.32
N ALA A 178 21.30 -8.20 -5.29
CA ALA A 178 21.01 -8.81 -6.58
C ALA A 178 22.07 -8.49 -7.67
N ALA A 179 23.02 -7.60 -7.37
CA ALA A 179 24.14 -7.22 -8.23
C ALA A 179 25.41 -8.00 -7.88
#